data_AF-H2YFW0-F1
#
_entry.id   AF-H2YFW0-F1
#
_cell.length_a   1.000
_cell.length_b   1.000
_cell.length_c   1.000
_cell.angle_alpha   90.00
_cell.angle_beta   90.00
_cell.angle_gamma   90.00
#
_symmetry.space_group_name_H-M   'P 1'
#
loop_
_entity.id
_entity.type
_entity.pdbx_description
1 polymer ?
#
loop_
_entity_poly.entity_id
_entity_poly.type
_entity_poly.pdbx_seq_one_letter_code
_entity_poly.pdbx_strand_id
1 'polypeptide(L)'
;ANNNVAKGQIISTIFFASGISTLLQTLIGNRTMFLIILFSQHLRDVVVPLPRFKKHGGKRFVRVKVFRLFPVILAVLIAWMFCGFLTAAGAFPASSQQYGYFARTDVRSGVLADAAWFRFPYPGQWGVPVVTASGVLGMISGVLASIIESIGDYYACARLSQVPPPPTHAINRGVFTEGIGCILAGALGTGNGTTSYSENIGAIGITKVGSRRVVQTGAVIMLILAVIGKFGALFTTIPDPVAGGMFCVMFGMIAAVGMSSLQFVDLNSSRNLLVMGFSIFMGVALPEWVRKNKTV
;
A
#
# COMPACT_ATOMS: atom_id res chain seq x y z
N ALA A 1 8.61 8.10 28.23
CA ALA A 1 7.33 7.77 27.56
C ALA A 1 7.12 8.50 26.22
N ASN A 2 7.47 9.79 26.10
CA ASN A 2 7.26 10.61 24.87
C ASN A 2 8.07 10.19 23.62
N ASN A 3 9.02 9.26 23.73
CA ASN A 3 9.90 8.91 22.60
C ASN A 3 9.28 7.88 21.64
N ASN A 4 8.28 7.10 22.07
CA ASN A 4 7.74 6.01 21.24
C ASN A 4 6.66 6.47 20.25
N VAL A 5 5.84 7.46 20.63
CA VAL A 5 4.84 8.09 19.74
C VAL A 5 5.52 8.98 18.71
N ALA A 6 6.53 9.76 19.14
CA ALA A 6 7.39 10.51 18.24
C ALA A 6 8.12 9.56 17.28
N LYS A 7 8.70 8.45 17.76
CA LYS A 7 9.29 7.43 16.89
C LYS A 7 8.27 6.81 15.93
N GLY A 8 7.02 6.53 16.35
CA GLY A 8 5.98 5.98 15.47
C GLY A 8 5.53 6.95 14.36
N GLN A 9 5.31 8.22 14.71
CA GLN A 9 4.99 9.28 13.73
C GLN A 9 6.18 9.58 12.83
N ILE A 10 7.40 9.58 13.38
CA ILE A 10 8.65 9.72 12.63
C ILE A 10 8.82 8.52 11.70
N ILE A 11 8.56 7.28 12.12
CA ILE A 11 8.64 6.09 11.27
C ILE A 11 7.63 6.17 10.11
N SER A 12 6.36 6.51 10.37
CA SER A 12 5.33 6.65 9.33
C SER A 12 5.62 7.80 8.36
N THR A 13 6.15 8.93 8.87
CA THR A 13 6.48 10.11 8.06
C THR A 13 7.82 9.94 7.34
N ILE A 14 8.77 9.20 7.90
CA ILE A 14 10.05 8.81 7.27
C ILE A 14 9.77 7.79 6.16
N PHE A 15 8.90 6.81 6.33
CA PHE A 15 8.61 5.88 5.22
C PHE A 15 8.01 6.59 4.00
N PHE A 16 7.20 7.62 4.21
CA PHE A 16 6.62 8.42 3.11
C PHE A 16 7.59 9.49 2.59
N ALA A 17 8.12 10.35 3.46
CA ALA A 17 8.99 11.47 3.09
C ALA A 17 10.44 11.05 2.80
N SER A 18 10.99 10.10 3.56
CA SER A 18 12.29 9.48 3.24
C SER A 18 12.18 8.48 2.10
N GLY A 19 11.04 7.80 1.90
CA GLY A 19 10.81 7.00 0.70
C GLY A 19 10.90 7.83 -0.60
N ILE A 20 10.24 8.99 -0.63
CA ILE A 20 10.24 9.91 -1.80
C ILE A 20 11.58 10.68 -1.93
N SER A 21 12.18 11.14 -0.83
CA SER A 21 13.49 11.81 -0.89
C SER A 21 14.62 10.85 -1.27
N THR A 22 14.52 9.57 -0.89
CA THR A 22 15.43 8.50 -1.32
C THR A 22 15.17 8.09 -2.76
N LEU A 23 13.92 8.18 -3.26
CA LEU A 23 13.57 7.86 -4.66
C LEU A 23 14.21 8.83 -5.65
N LEU A 24 14.16 10.13 -5.36
CA LEU A 24 14.82 11.16 -6.17
C LEU A 24 16.35 11.07 -6.11
N GLN A 25 16.90 10.43 -5.07
CA GLN A 25 18.33 10.37 -4.84
C GLN A 25 18.95 9.00 -5.15
N THR A 26 18.17 7.91 -5.31
CA THR A 26 18.70 6.55 -5.55
C THR A 26 18.39 5.99 -6.94
N LEU A 27 19.47 5.60 -7.65
CA LEU A 27 19.39 4.83 -8.89
C LEU A 27 18.58 3.53 -8.76
N ILE A 28 18.37 3.02 -7.54
CA ILE A 28 17.66 1.76 -7.25
C ILE A 28 16.14 1.98 -7.07
N GLY A 29 15.72 3.06 -6.39
CA GLY A 29 14.31 3.43 -6.31
C GLY A 29 13.72 3.71 -7.70
N ASN A 30 14.46 4.46 -8.52
CA ASN A 30 14.10 4.74 -9.92
C ASN A 30 14.00 3.46 -10.78
N ARG A 31 14.88 2.47 -10.55
CA ARG A 31 14.81 1.17 -11.25
C ARG A 31 13.57 0.37 -10.85
N THR A 32 13.19 0.40 -9.56
CA THR A 32 11.97 -0.26 -9.10
C THR A 32 10.74 0.36 -9.74
N MET A 33 10.65 1.70 -9.75
CA MET A 33 9.58 2.43 -10.44
C MET A 33 9.53 2.09 -11.94
N PHE A 34 10.68 2.11 -12.62
CA PHE A 34 10.79 1.74 -14.03
C PHE A 34 10.30 0.31 -14.29
N LEU A 35 10.69 -0.67 -13.46
CA LEU A 35 10.23 -2.06 -13.58
C LEU A 35 8.71 -2.16 -13.40
N ILE A 36 8.13 -1.45 -12.42
CA ILE A 36 6.67 -1.44 -12.23
C ILE A 36 5.98 -0.87 -13.47
N ILE A 37 6.48 0.23 -14.04
CA ILE A 37 5.91 0.86 -15.24
C ILE A 37 6.08 -0.06 -16.46
N LEU A 38 7.25 -0.64 -16.65
CA LEU A 38 7.55 -1.58 -17.74
C LEU A 38 6.59 -2.78 -17.67
N PHE A 39 6.43 -3.37 -16.50
CA PHE A 39 5.57 -4.54 -16.31
C PHE A 39 4.10 -4.21 -16.46
N SER A 40 3.64 -3.10 -15.88
CA SER A 40 2.23 -2.73 -15.88
C SER A 40 1.74 -2.18 -17.23
N GLN A 41 2.59 -1.47 -17.97
CA GLN A 41 2.21 -0.80 -19.22
C GLN A 41 2.68 -1.54 -20.48
N HIS A 42 3.94 -1.99 -20.53
CA HIS A 42 4.54 -2.52 -21.75
C HIS A 42 4.47 -4.05 -21.83
N LEU A 43 4.73 -4.77 -20.73
CA LEU A 43 4.67 -6.24 -20.70
C LEU A 43 3.30 -6.79 -20.32
N ARG A 44 2.28 -5.93 -20.23
CA ARG A 44 0.94 -6.27 -19.76
C ARG A 44 0.30 -7.44 -20.50
N ASP A 45 0.50 -7.51 -21.81
CA ASP A 45 -0.07 -8.55 -22.67
C ASP A 45 0.85 -9.73 -22.93
N VAL A 46 2.05 -9.74 -22.34
CA VAL A 46 2.98 -10.87 -22.43
C VAL A 46 2.39 -12.06 -21.68
N VAL A 47 2.26 -13.17 -22.42
CA VAL A 47 1.72 -14.42 -21.91
C VAL A 47 2.85 -15.30 -21.43
N VAL A 48 2.89 -15.57 -20.12
CA VAL A 48 3.87 -16.47 -19.52
C VAL A 48 3.26 -17.87 -19.42
N PRO A 49 3.91 -18.92 -19.95
CA PRO A 49 3.47 -20.30 -19.78
C PRO A 49 3.82 -20.78 -18.36
N LEU A 50 2.81 -20.96 -17.50
CA LEU A 50 2.98 -21.50 -16.15
C LEU A 50 2.61 -22.99 -16.10
N PRO A 51 3.43 -23.86 -15.48
CA PRO A 51 3.13 -25.27 -15.34
C PRO A 51 1.97 -25.46 -14.34
N ARG A 52 0.85 -26.06 -14.78
CA ARG A 52 -0.24 -26.50 -13.91
C ARG A 52 -0.17 -28.00 -13.74
N PHE A 53 -0.05 -28.44 -12.49
CA PHE A 53 -0.07 -29.85 -12.12
C PHE A 53 -1.54 -30.33 -11.98
N LYS A 54 -1.91 -31.37 -12.71
CA LYS A 54 -3.19 -32.08 -12.51
C LYS A 54 -3.07 -33.03 -11.31
N LYS A 55 -4.19 -33.23 -10.59
CA LYS A 55 -4.35 -34.24 -9.51
C LYS A 55 -4.08 -35.69 -9.97
N HIS A 56 -4.06 -35.96 -11.29
CA HIS A 56 -3.68 -37.22 -11.92
C HIS A 56 -2.60 -36.99 -12.98
N GLY A 57 -1.34 -36.78 -12.55
CA GLY A 57 -0.15 -37.18 -13.31
C GLY A 57 0.13 -36.50 -14.66
N GLY A 58 -0.29 -35.24 -14.89
CA GLY A 58 0.03 -34.51 -16.12
C GLY A 58 0.43 -33.06 -15.88
N LYS A 59 1.51 -32.60 -16.53
CA LYS A 59 1.92 -31.19 -16.58
C LYS A 59 1.27 -30.54 -17.80
N ARG A 60 0.37 -29.56 -17.59
CA ARG A 60 -0.17 -28.72 -18.68
C ARG A 60 0.31 -27.30 -18.47
N PHE A 61 0.96 -26.71 -19.46
CA PHE A 61 1.31 -25.29 -19.42
C PHE A 61 0.05 -24.46 -19.67
N VAL A 62 -0.31 -23.62 -18.71
CA VAL A 62 -1.42 -22.66 -18.82
C VAL A 62 -0.83 -21.30 -19.15
N ARG A 63 -1.41 -20.65 -20.16
CA ARG A 63 -1.04 -19.32 -20.60
C ARG A 63 -1.65 -18.28 -19.66
N VAL A 64 -0.83 -17.59 -18.87
CA VAL A 64 -1.29 -16.58 -17.90
C VAL A 64 -0.59 -15.24 -18.16
N LYS A 65 -1.37 -14.14 -18.15
CA LYS A 65 -0.85 -12.77 -18.26
C LYS A 65 -0.37 -12.27 -16.89
N VAL A 66 0.77 -12.79 -16.44
CA VAL A 66 1.31 -12.56 -15.08
C VAL A 66 1.56 -11.07 -14.80
N PHE A 67 2.16 -10.36 -15.75
CA PHE A 67 2.46 -8.93 -15.64
C PHE A 67 1.22 -8.04 -15.51
N ARG A 68 0.07 -8.49 -16.02
CA ARG A 68 -1.20 -7.76 -15.87
C ARG A 68 -1.80 -7.89 -14.47
N LEU A 69 -1.57 -9.02 -13.80
CA LEU A 69 -2.18 -9.35 -12.51
C LEU A 69 -1.28 -8.98 -11.33
N PHE A 70 0.04 -9.16 -11.46
CA PHE A 70 1.00 -8.98 -10.36
C PHE A 70 2.20 -8.08 -10.72
N PRO A 71 2.01 -6.93 -11.41
CA PRO A 71 3.15 -6.11 -11.85
C PRO A 71 3.98 -5.59 -10.67
N VAL A 72 3.32 -5.13 -9.60
CA VAL A 72 3.99 -4.56 -8.42
C VAL A 72 4.80 -5.62 -7.67
N ILE A 73 4.17 -6.76 -7.35
CA ILE A 73 4.84 -7.86 -6.63
C ILE A 73 6.04 -8.35 -7.42
N LEU A 74 5.90 -8.56 -8.73
CA LEU A 74 6.99 -9.04 -9.57
C LEU A 74 8.14 -8.03 -9.65
N ALA A 75 7.83 -6.73 -9.79
CA ALA A 75 8.84 -5.68 -9.79
C ALA A 75 9.59 -5.58 -8.47
N VAL A 76 8.87 -5.67 -7.33
CA VAL A 76 9.49 -5.68 -6.00
C VAL A 76 10.37 -6.91 -5.82
N LEU A 77 9.93 -8.10 -6.23
CA LEU A 77 10.74 -9.32 -6.15
C LEU A 77 12.01 -9.23 -6.98
N ILE A 78 11.93 -8.73 -8.22
CA ILE A 78 13.10 -8.57 -9.09
C ILE A 78 14.05 -7.51 -8.53
N ALA A 79 13.53 -6.38 -8.07
CA ALA A 79 14.33 -5.34 -7.44
C ALA A 79 15.00 -5.83 -6.14
N TRP A 80 14.29 -6.60 -5.33
CA TRP A 80 14.80 -7.22 -4.11
C TRP A 80 15.91 -8.23 -4.42
N MET A 81 15.71 -9.13 -5.38
CA MET A 81 16.75 -10.08 -5.82
C MET A 81 17.98 -9.38 -6.39
N PHE A 82 17.79 -8.31 -7.17
CA PHE A 82 18.88 -7.50 -7.69
C PHE A 82 19.67 -6.81 -6.57
N CYS A 83 18.98 -6.25 -5.57
CA CYS A 83 19.63 -5.72 -4.38
C CYS A 83 20.36 -6.81 -3.60
N GLY A 84 19.80 -8.00 -3.48
CA GLY A 84 20.45 -9.16 -2.86
C GLY A 84 21.75 -9.55 -3.56
N PHE A 85 21.73 -9.62 -4.89
CA PHE A 85 22.91 -9.90 -5.69
C PHE A 85 24.01 -8.83 -5.50
N LEU A 86 23.65 -7.54 -5.56
CA LEU A 86 24.60 -6.45 -5.32
C LEU A 86 25.13 -6.42 -3.89
N THR A 87 24.31 -6.81 -2.90
CA THR A 87 24.72 -6.96 -1.50
C THR A 87 25.78 -8.06 -1.38
N ALA A 88 25.54 -9.23 -1.99
CA ALA A 88 26.47 -10.35 -1.98
C ALA A 88 27.78 -10.06 -2.76
N ALA A 89 27.70 -9.25 -3.81
CA ALA A 89 28.86 -8.79 -4.58
C ALA A 89 29.69 -7.69 -3.88
N GLY A 90 29.28 -7.22 -2.70
CA GLY A 90 29.98 -6.17 -1.95
C GLY A 90 29.85 -4.77 -2.53
N ALA A 91 28.87 -4.52 -3.41
CA ALA A 91 28.70 -3.25 -4.10
C ALA A 91 28.16 -2.12 -3.21
N PHE A 92 27.61 -2.46 -2.03
CA PHE A 92 27.06 -1.49 -1.09
C PHE A 92 27.98 -1.26 0.12
N PRO A 93 28.07 -0.02 0.62
CA PRO A 93 28.89 0.31 1.78
C PRO A 93 28.41 -0.42 3.04
N ALA A 94 29.34 -0.66 3.97
CA ALA A 94 29.06 -1.31 5.26
C ALA A 94 28.63 -0.31 6.36
N SER A 95 28.92 0.99 6.18
CA SER A 95 28.57 2.03 7.16
C SER A 95 27.16 2.57 6.92
N SER A 96 26.37 2.67 8.01
CA SER A 96 25.00 3.21 7.98
C SER A 96 24.91 4.69 7.61
N GLN A 97 26.02 5.41 7.67
CA GLN A 97 26.07 6.83 7.29
C GLN A 97 26.37 7.05 5.81
N GLN A 98 26.74 6.00 5.08
CA GLN A 98 27.07 6.10 3.66
C GLN A 98 25.85 5.83 2.79
N TYR A 99 25.77 6.60 1.71
CA TYR A 99 24.74 6.46 0.69
C TYR A 99 24.72 5.05 0.09
N GLY A 100 23.55 4.43 0.02
CA GLY A 100 23.37 3.06 -0.49
C GLY A 100 23.36 1.96 0.57
N TYR A 101 23.68 2.26 1.84
CA TYR A 101 23.60 1.27 2.92
C TYR A 101 22.19 0.66 3.07
N PHE A 102 21.14 1.49 3.05
CA PHE A 102 19.74 1.02 3.16
C PHE A 102 19.22 0.28 1.92
N ALA A 103 20.02 0.18 0.85
CA ALA A 103 19.70 -0.66 -0.31
C ALA A 103 20.09 -2.14 -0.09
N ARG A 104 20.86 -2.43 0.96
CA ARG A 104 21.28 -3.78 1.31
C ARG A 104 20.13 -4.62 1.85
N THR A 105 20.15 -5.90 1.50
CA THR A 105 19.11 -6.87 1.94
C THR A 105 19.47 -7.57 3.25
N ASP A 106 20.74 -7.56 3.65
CA ASP A 106 21.27 -8.26 4.81
C ASP A 106 21.19 -7.46 6.12
N VAL A 107 20.91 -6.15 6.04
CA VAL A 107 20.81 -5.22 7.19
C VAL A 107 19.84 -5.72 8.26
N ARG A 108 18.77 -6.39 7.84
CA ARG A 108 17.71 -6.90 8.72
C ARG A 108 17.67 -8.44 8.74
N SER A 109 18.72 -9.12 8.28
CA SER A 109 18.79 -10.58 8.25
C SER A 109 18.69 -11.22 9.64
N GLY A 110 19.23 -10.55 10.68
CA GLY A 110 19.08 -10.98 12.07
C GLY A 110 17.62 -11.02 12.53
N VAL A 111 16.78 -10.07 12.07
CA VAL A 111 15.33 -10.07 12.37
C VAL A 111 14.66 -11.32 11.80
N LEU A 112 15.09 -11.78 10.62
CA LEU A 112 14.57 -13.00 10.02
C LEU A 112 15.02 -14.25 10.79
N ALA A 113 16.25 -14.28 11.32
CA ALA A 113 16.76 -15.38 12.15
C ALA A 113 16.00 -15.46 13.49
N ASP A 114 15.83 -14.32 14.16
CA ASP A 114 15.27 -14.22 15.51
C ASP A 114 13.74 -14.27 15.56
N ALA A 115 13.06 -14.01 14.43
CA ALA A 115 11.60 -14.03 14.40
C ALA A 115 11.04 -15.42 14.72
N ALA A 116 10.07 -15.48 15.63
CA ALA A 116 9.33 -16.72 15.90
C ALA A 116 8.58 -17.20 14.65
N TRP A 117 8.46 -18.51 14.49
CA TRP A 117 7.70 -19.10 13.39
C TRP A 117 6.22 -18.76 13.46
N PHE A 118 5.65 -18.77 14.66
CA PHE A 118 4.25 -18.45 14.92
C PHE A 118 4.16 -17.35 15.98
N ARG A 119 3.40 -16.29 15.67
CA ARG A 119 3.08 -15.21 16.60
C ARG A 119 1.61 -14.84 16.43
N PHE A 120 0.82 -15.03 17.49
CA PHE A 120 -0.57 -14.62 17.48
C PHE A 120 -0.67 -13.17 17.98
N PRO A 121 -1.20 -12.22 17.17
CA PRO A 121 -1.41 -10.86 17.64
C PRO A 121 -2.53 -10.83 18.68
N TYR A 122 -2.30 -10.17 19.80
CA TYR A 122 -3.30 -10.01 20.86
C TYR A 122 -3.49 -8.52 21.21
N PRO A 123 -4.70 -8.11 21.63
CA PRO A 123 -4.98 -6.73 21.99
C PRO A 123 -4.07 -6.24 23.13
N GLY A 124 -3.56 -5.01 23.02
CA GLY A 124 -2.73 -4.39 24.06
C GLY A 124 -1.28 -4.87 24.11
N GLN A 125 -0.81 -5.65 23.12
CA GLN A 125 0.57 -6.15 23.08
C GLN A 125 1.64 -5.03 23.08
N TRP A 126 1.26 -3.79 22.73
CA TRP A 126 2.14 -2.62 22.67
C TRP A 126 1.92 -1.61 23.80
N GLY A 127 1.12 -1.97 24.81
CA GLY A 127 0.76 -1.12 25.93
C GLY A 127 -0.66 -0.57 25.86
N VAL A 128 -1.02 0.26 26.84
CA VAL A 128 -2.34 0.89 26.93
C VAL A 128 -2.49 2.03 25.90
N PRO A 129 -3.70 2.28 25.36
CA PRO A 129 -3.93 3.39 24.43
C PRO A 129 -3.59 4.73 25.09
N VAL A 130 -2.72 5.51 24.43
CA VAL A 130 -2.41 6.88 24.84
C VAL A 130 -3.17 7.83 23.94
N VAL A 131 -4.04 8.65 24.54
CA VAL A 131 -4.86 9.62 23.82
C VAL A 131 -4.23 11.00 23.97
N THR A 132 -3.89 11.64 22.84
CA THR A 132 -3.43 13.03 22.79
C THR A 132 -4.34 13.84 21.88
N ALA A 133 -4.60 15.11 22.23
CA ALA A 133 -5.47 15.96 21.42
C ALA A 133 -4.97 16.09 19.96
N SER A 134 -3.65 16.26 19.79
CA SER A 134 -3.02 16.31 18.46
C SER A 134 -3.16 14.99 17.68
N GLY A 135 -3.02 13.84 18.36
CA GLY A 135 -3.20 12.53 17.76
C GLY A 135 -4.65 12.30 17.33
N VAL A 136 -5.61 12.66 18.17
CA VAL A 136 -7.05 12.54 17.86
C VAL A 136 -7.42 13.42 16.67
N LEU A 137 -7.03 14.69 16.67
CA LEU A 137 -7.34 15.62 15.56
C LEU A 137 -6.69 15.17 14.24
N GLY A 138 -5.44 14.71 14.28
CA GLY A 138 -4.74 14.17 13.11
C GLY A 138 -5.43 12.92 12.57
N MET A 139 -5.83 12.00 13.43
CA MET A 139 -6.51 10.77 13.04
C MET A 139 -7.93 11.02 12.53
N ILE A 140 -8.68 11.96 13.11
CA ILE A 140 -10.01 12.36 12.60
C ILE A 140 -9.90 12.85 11.14
N SER A 141 -8.90 13.69 10.84
CA SER A 141 -8.66 14.15 9.47
C SER A 141 -8.40 12.98 8.51
N GLY A 142 -7.52 12.05 8.89
CA GLY A 142 -7.21 10.86 8.08
C GLY A 142 -8.41 9.93 7.88
N VAL A 143 -9.21 9.70 8.92
CA VAL A 143 -10.42 8.86 8.84
C VAL A 143 -11.50 9.54 8.01
N LEU A 144 -11.69 10.85 8.10
CA LEU A 144 -12.62 11.59 7.24
C LEU A 144 -12.22 11.48 5.76
N ALA A 145 -10.93 11.65 5.45
CA ALA A 145 -10.43 11.45 4.10
C ALA A 145 -10.68 10.02 3.60
N SER A 146 -10.41 9.02 4.45
CA SER A 146 -10.64 7.60 4.15
C SER A 146 -12.13 7.26 3.95
N ILE A 147 -13.06 7.88 4.68
CA ILE A 147 -14.50 7.68 4.46
C ILE A 147 -14.91 8.22 3.08
N ILE A 148 -14.42 9.40 2.71
CA ILE A 148 -14.72 10.00 1.40
C ILE A 148 -14.17 9.12 0.26
N GLU A 149 -12.94 8.65 0.40
CA GLU A 149 -12.31 7.69 -0.52
C GLU A 149 -13.14 6.40 -0.62
N SER A 150 -13.54 5.83 0.52
CA SER A 150 -14.26 4.55 0.59
C SER A 150 -15.65 4.60 -0.03
N ILE A 151 -16.35 5.73 0.11
CA ILE A 151 -17.61 5.94 -0.61
C ILE A 151 -17.37 5.87 -2.14
N GLY A 152 -16.34 6.54 -2.65
CA GLY A 152 -15.96 6.49 -4.06
C GLY A 152 -15.65 5.06 -4.53
N ASP A 153 -14.90 4.32 -3.71
CA ASP A 153 -14.55 2.92 -3.93
C ASP A 153 -15.79 2.01 -4.00
N TYR A 154 -16.81 2.23 -3.16
CA TYR A 154 -18.04 1.44 -3.21
C TYR A 154 -18.78 1.60 -4.54
N TYR A 155 -18.87 2.84 -5.05
CA TYR A 155 -19.46 3.10 -6.37
C TYR A 155 -18.60 2.52 -7.50
N ALA A 156 -17.27 2.64 -7.41
CA ALA A 156 -16.36 2.07 -8.40
C ALA A 156 -16.44 0.54 -8.44
N CYS A 157 -16.51 -0.10 -7.28
CA CYS A 157 -16.66 -1.55 -7.11
C CYS A 157 -18.00 -2.04 -7.68
N ALA A 158 -19.10 -1.34 -7.38
CA ALA A 158 -20.42 -1.67 -7.95
C ALA A 158 -20.40 -1.60 -9.48
N ARG A 159 -19.82 -0.54 -10.04
CA ARG A 159 -19.68 -0.36 -11.49
C ARG A 159 -18.84 -1.47 -12.14
N LEU A 160 -17.66 -1.77 -11.59
CA LEU A 160 -16.79 -2.82 -12.15
C LEU A 160 -17.37 -4.22 -11.98
N SER A 161 -18.21 -4.43 -10.95
CA SER A 161 -18.94 -5.67 -10.72
C SER A 161 -20.25 -5.77 -11.52
N GLN A 162 -20.60 -4.73 -12.30
CA GLN A 162 -21.82 -4.66 -13.11
C GLN A 162 -23.11 -4.82 -12.28
N VAL A 163 -23.11 -4.23 -11.08
CA VAL A 163 -24.29 -4.20 -10.20
C VAL A 163 -24.79 -2.76 -10.03
N PRO A 164 -26.07 -2.56 -9.63
CA PRO A 164 -26.60 -1.23 -9.36
C PRO A 164 -25.79 -0.48 -8.29
N PRO A 165 -25.86 0.86 -8.28
CA PRO A 165 -25.24 1.67 -7.24
C PRO A 165 -25.63 1.21 -5.83
N PRO A 166 -24.70 1.23 -4.87
CA PRO A 166 -24.95 0.74 -3.52
C PRO A 166 -26.03 1.61 -2.84
N PRO A 167 -27.05 1.00 -2.23
CA PRO A 167 -28.04 1.75 -1.46
C PRO A 167 -27.41 2.34 -0.19
N THR A 168 -27.99 3.42 0.34
CA THR A 168 -27.47 4.17 1.51
C THR A 168 -27.20 3.28 2.73
N HIS A 169 -28.08 2.33 3.02
CA HIS A 169 -27.88 1.39 4.14
C HIS A 169 -26.65 0.48 3.95
N ALA A 170 -26.28 0.14 2.71
CA ALA A 170 -25.09 -0.65 2.44
C ALA A 170 -23.82 0.18 2.62
N ILE A 171 -23.85 1.45 2.21
CA ILE A 171 -22.74 2.40 2.44
C ILE A 171 -22.53 2.59 3.94
N ASN A 172 -23.59 2.85 4.71
CA ASN A 172 -23.51 3.02 6.17
C ASN A 172 -22.92 1.78 6.87
N ARG A 173 -23.31 0.57 6.43
CA ARG A 173 -22.75 -0.68 6.94
C ARG A 173 -21.28 -0.87 6.57
N GLY A 174 -20.88 -0.44 5.37
CA GLY A 174 -19.47 -0.46 4.92
C GLY A 174 -18.61 0.40 5.83
N VAL A 175 -18.97 1.69 5.95
CA VAL A 175 -18.25 2.66 6.80
C VAL A 175 -18.20 2.21 8.26
N PHE A 176 -19.30 1.66 8.79
CA PHE A 176 -19.33 1.11 10.15
C PHE A 176 -18.35 -0.06 10.32
N THR A 177 -18.26 -0.94 9.33
CA THR A 177 -17.35 -2.09 9.36
C THR A 177 -15.89 -1.65 9.29
N GLU A 178 -15.58 -0.62 8.49
CA GLU A 178 -14.25 0.01 8.47
C GLU A 178 -13.90 0.64 9.82
N GLY A 179 -14.86 1.31 10.47
CA GLY A 179 -14.67 1.84 11.83
C GLY A 179 -14.33 0.74 12.84
N ILE A 180 -15.05 -0.40 12.81
CA ILE A 180 -14.70 -1.58 13.63
C ILE A 180 -13.30 -2.08 13.29
N GLY A 181 -12.94 -2.13 12.00
CA GLY A 181 -11.61 -2.49 11.53
C GLY A 181 -10.52 -1.59 12.14
N CYS A 182 -10.73 -0.28 12.17
CA CYS A 182 -9.83 0.70 12.78
C CYS A 182 -9.68 0.47 14.29
N ILE A 183 -10.77 0.17 15.00
CA ILE A 183 -10.72 -0.15 16.44
C ILE A 183 -9.90 -1.42 16.68
N LEU A 184 -10.12 -2.47 15.89
CA LEU A 184 -9.37 -3.72 15.99
C LEU A 184 -7.89 -3.53 15.64
N ALA A 185 -7.60 -2.75 14.59
CA ALA A 185 -6.24 -2.41 14.18
C ALA A 185 -5.50 -1.63 15.27
N GLY A 186 -6.18 -0.66 15.91
CA GLY A 186 -5.67 0.06 17.07
C GLY A 186 -5.45 -0.85 18.28
N ALA A 187 -6.39 -1.74 18.59
CA ALA A 187 -6.31 -2.66 19.72
C ALA A 187 -5.17 -3.68 19.57
N LEU A 188 -5.02 -4.28 18.37
CA LEU A 188 -3.91 -5.18 18.03
C LEU A 188 -2.59 -4.42 17.80
N GLY A 189 -2.66 -3.09 17.68
CA GLY A 189 -1.55 -2.16 17.49
C GLY A 189 -0.77 -2.38 16.20
N THR A 190 -1.49 -2.43 15.08
CA THR A 190 -0.89 -2.44 13.74
C THR A 190 -0.31 -1.07 13.38
N GLY A 191 -0.71 0.00 14.09
CA GLY A 191 -0.21 1.36 13.88
C GLY A 191 -0.81 2.07 12.67
N ASN A 192 -1.87 1.52 12.07
CA ASN A 192 -2.54 2.06 10.88
C ASN A 192 -4.07 1.92 10.99
N GLY A 193 -4.80 2.73 10.22
CA GLY A 193 -6.24 2.57 10.02
C GLY A 193 -6.56 1.54 8.94
N THR A 194 -7.85 1.17 8.83
CA THR A 194 -8.39 0.31 7.77
C THR A 194 -9.28 1.12 6.84
N THR A 195 -9.20 0.85 5.55
CA THR A 195 -9.97 1.53 4.49
C THR A 195 -10.24 0.53 3.35
N SER A 196 -11.11 0.88 2.41
CA SER A 196 -11.25 0.13 1.15
C SER A 196 -9.98 0.23 0.29
N TYR A 197 -9.73 -0.80 -0.52
CA TYR A 197 -8.50 -0.89 -1.33
C TYR A 197 -8.84 -0.75 -2.82
N SER A 198 -8.57 0.45 -3.37
CA SER A 198 -8.75 0.80 -4.78
C SER A 198 -8.06 -0.17 -5.75
N GLU A 199 -6.90 -0.73 -5.39
CA GLU A 199 -6.17 -1.70 -6.21
C GLU A 199 -6.94 -3.02 -6.35
N ASN A 200 -7.60 -3.46 -5.28
CA ASN A 200 -8.44 -4.67 -5.33
C ASN A 200 -9.65 -4.45 -6.24
N ILE A 201 -10.21 -3.24 -6.24
CA ILE A 201 -11.29 -2.84 -7.15
C ILE A 201 -10.78 -2.84 -8.60
N GLY A 202 -9.60 -2.28 -8.85
CA GLY A 202 -8.93 -2.35 -10.16
C GLY A 202 -8.71 -3.79 -10.65
N ALA A 203 -8.36 -4.71 -9.74
CA ALA A 203 -8.21 -6.13 -10.05
C ALA A 203 -9.53 -6.78 -10.49
N ILE A 204 -10.69 -6.37 -9.97
CA ILE A 204 -12.02 -6.81 -10.47
C ILE A 204 -12.19 -6.40 -11.94
N GLY A 205 -11.82 -5.16 -12.28
CA GLY A 205 -11.89 -4.66 -13.65
C GLY A 205 -11.06 -5.46 -14.66
N ILE A 206 -9.94 -6.02 -14.21
CA ILE A 206 -9.03 -6.86 -15.01
C ILE A 206 -9.48 -8.32 -15.06
N THR A 207 -9.73 -8.92 -13.89
CA THR A 207 -10.03 -10.35 -13.74
C THR A 207 -11.46 -10.68 -14.14
N LYS A 208 -12.36 -9.69 -14.11
CA LYS A 208 -13.81 -9.84 -14.27
C LYS A 208 -14.43 -10.74 -13.20
N VAL A 209 -13.80 -10.84 -12.03
CA VAL A 209 -14.30 -11.65 -10.90
C VAL A 209 -14.69 -10.73 -9.74
N GLY A 210 -15.98 -10.41 -9.64
CA GLY A 210 -16.58 -9.64 -8.52
C GLY A 210 -17.14 -10.51 -7.39
N SER A 211 -16.65 -11.75 -7.24
CA SER A 211 -17.21 -12.72 -6.29
C SER A 211 -16.73 -12.48 -4.86
N ARG A 212 -17.68 -12.38 -3.91
CA ARG A 212 -17.39 -12.23 -2.46
C ARG A 212 -16.54 -13.39 -1.91
N ARG A 213 -16.68 -14.59 -2.46
CA ARG A 213 -15.92 -15.79 -2.04
C ARG A 213 -14.42 -15.60 -2.26
N VAL A 214 -14.03 -14.90 -3.32
CA VAL A 214 -12.61 -14.63 -3.61
C VAL A 214 -12.02 -13.72 -2.53
N VAL A 215 -12.75 -12.66 -2.16
CA VAL A 215 -12.35 -11.72 -1.10
C VAL A 215 -12.28 -12.43 0.26
N GLN A 216 -13.27 -13.25 0.60
CA GLN A 216 -13.29 -14.03 1.84
C GLN A 216 -12.11 -15.03 1.91
N THR A 217 -11.83 -15.73 0.81
CA THR A 217 -10.68 -16.65 0.73
C THR A 217 -9.37 -15.90 0.92
N GLY A 218 -9.22 -14.73 0.28
CA GLY A 218 -8.07 -13.85 0.46
C GLY A 218 -7.90 -13.39 1.91
N ALA A 219 -8.99 -13.00 2.58
CA ALA A 219 -8.97 -12.60 3.98
C ALA A 219 -8.50 -13.74 4.90
N VAL A 220 -8.99 -14.97 4.69
CA VAL A 220 -8.54 -16.15 5.46
C VAL A 220 -7.05 -16.42 5.24
N ILE A 221 -6.57 -16.33 3.99
CA ILE A 221 -5.15 -16.48 3.68
C ILE A 221 -4.32 -15.41 4.42
N MET A 222 -4.77 -14.15 4.40
CA MET A 222 -4.07 -13.06 5.10
C MET A 222 -4.05 -13.26 6.62
N LEU A 223 -5.12 -13.78 7.22
CA LEU A 223 -5.14 -14.13 8.66
C LEU A 223 -4.15 -15.23 9.00
N ILE A 224 -4.04 -16.27 8.15
CA ILE A 224 -3.05 -17.34 8.34
C ILE A 224 -1.63 -16.78 8.21
N LEU A 225 -1.37 -15.99 7.17
CA LEU A 225 -0.06 -15.36 6.94
C LEU A 225 0.34 -14.40 8.07
N ALA A 226 -0.63 -13.70 8.68
CA ALA A 226 -0.38 -12.81 9.81
C ALA A 226 0.14 -13.56 11.04
N VAL A 227 -0.22 -14.83 11.22
CA VAL A 227 0.29 -15.67 12.33
C VAL A 227 1.70 -16.18 12.06
N ILE A 228 2.12 -16.26 10.80
CA ILE A 228 3.44 -16.76 10.41
C ILE A 228 4.47 -15.64 10.56
N GLY A 229 5.15 -15.59 11.70
CA GLY A 229 6.09 -14.50 12.04
C GLY A 229 7.26 -14.36 11.06
N LYS A 230 7.75 -15.48 10.52
CA LYS A 230 8.80 -15.48 9.48
C LYS A 230 8.35 -14.80 8.19
N PHE A 231 7.06 -14.92 7.83
CA PHE A 231 6.50 -14.25 6.65
C PHE A 231 6.54 -12.73 6.84
N GLY A 232 6.09 -12.24 8.00
CA GLY A 232 6.23 -10.82 8.36
C GLY A 232 7.68 -10.33 8.37
N ALA A 233 8.59 -11.12 8.95
CA ALA A 233 10.02 -10.81 8.99
C ALA A 233 10.63 -10.71 7.59
N LEU A 234 10.20 -11.54 6.64
CA LEU A 234 10.65 -11.47 5.25
C LEU A 234 10.33 -10.10 4.61
N PHE A 235 9.13 -9.54 4.84
CA PHE A 235 8.80 -8.20 4.33
C PHE A 235 9.70 -7.11 4.90
N THR A 236 10.18 -7.26 6.13
CA THR A 236 11.12 -6.28 6.71
C THR A 236 12.47 -6.27 5.99
N THR A 237 12.83 -7.34 5.29
CA THR A 237 14.08 -7.42 4.49
C THR A 237 14.01 -6.65 3.17
N ILE A 238 12.83 -6.15 2.79
CA ILE A 238 12.69 -5.31 1.60
C ILE A 238 13.45 -3.99 1.84
N PRO A 239 14.45 -3.65 1.01
CA PRO A 239 15.21 -2.42 1.15
C PRO A 239 14.32 -1.18 1.04
N ASP A 240 14.63 -0.15 1.82
CA ASP A 240 13.84 1.09 1.86
C ASP A 240 13.72 1.78 0.48
N PRO A 241 14.75 1.80 -0.40
CA PRO A 241 14.62 2.35 -1.75
C PRO A 241 13.60 1.60 -2.63
N VAL A 242 13.49 0.28 -2.47
CA VAL A 242 12.52 -0.55 -3.22
C VAL A 242 11.10 -0.25 -2.74
N ALA A 243 10.91 -0.15 -1.42
CA ALA A 243 9.64 0.24 -0.83
C ALA A 243 9.21 1.65 -1.27
N GLY A 244 10.14 2.62 -1.28
CA GLY A 244 9.89 3.97 -1.80
C GLY A 244 9.46 3.97 -3.27
N GLY A 245 10.15 3.19 -4.12
CA GLY A 245 9.82 2.97 -5.54
C GLY A 245 8.39 2.50 -5.75
N MET A 246 7.99 1.49 -4.98
CA MET A 246 6.64 0.94 -4.96
C MET A 246 5.61 1.99 -4.53
N PHE A 247 5.84 2.68 -3.40
CA PHE A 247 4.89 3.67 -2.88
C PHE A 247 4.66 4.83 -3.85
N CYS A 248 5.70 5.30 -4.55
CA CYS A 248 5.54 6.36 -5.55
C CYS A 248 4.56 5.97 -6.66
N VAL A 249 4.68 4.75 -7.21
CA VAL A 249 3.75 4.27 -8.23
C VAL A 249 2.36 4.02 -7.66
N MET A 250 2.26 3.45 -6.45
CA MET A 250 0.97 3.18 -5.81
C MET A 250 0.21 4.47 -5.53
N PHE A 251 0.83 5.48 -4.92
CA PHE A 251 0.19 6.78 -4.68
C PHE A 251 -0.19 7.49 -5.98
N GLY A 252 0.64 7.39 -7.02
CA GLY A 252 0.30 7.89 -8.35
C GLY A 252 -0.93 7.19 -8.94
N MET A 253 -1.06 5.88 -8.76
CA MET A 253 -2.22 5.11 -9.20
C MET A 253 -3.49 5.48 -8.42
N ILE A 254 -3.40 5.61 -7.09
CA ILE A 254 -4.52 6.03 -6.23
C ILE A 254 -5.03 7.42 -6.67
N ALA A 255 -4.12 8.38 -6.88
CA ALA A 255 -4.47 9.70 -7.40
C ALA A 255 -5.14 9.62 -8.79
N ALA A 256 -4.64 8.76 -9.69
CA ALA A 256 -5.24 8.56 -11.00
C ALA A 256 -6.63 7.92 -10.94
N VAL A 257 -6.87 6.97 -10.03
CA VAL A 257 -8.19 6.39 -9.80
C VAL A 257 -9.16 7.46 -9.29
N GLY A 258 -8.73 8.30 -8.34
CA GLY A 258 -9.51 9.46 -7.88
C GLY A 258 -9.87 10.41 -9.02
N MET A 259 -8.90 10.78 -9.87
CA MET A 259 -9.14 11.60 -11.06
C MET A 259 -10.08 10.95 -12.06
N SER A 260 -10.03 9.62 -12.21
CA SER A 260 -10.94 8.90 -13.12
C SER A 260 -12.41 9.04 -12.72
N SER A 261 -12.71 9.30 -11.45
CA SER A 261 -14.08 9.55 -10.99
C SER A 261 -14.61 10.92 -11.44
N LEU A 262 -13.73 11.85 -11.82
CA LEU A 262 -14.11 13.16 -12.35
C LEU A 262 -14.80 13.07 -13.72
N GLN A 263 -14.67 11.94 -14.44
CA GLN A 263 -15.38 11.69 -15.69
C GLN A 263 -16.91 11.68 -15.53
N PHE A 264 -17.41 11.57 -14.29
CA PHE A 264 -18.84 11.56 -13.96
C PHE A 264 -19.36 12.93 -13.49
N VAL A 265 -18.52 13.96 -13.51
CA VAL A 265 -18.86 15.31 -13.07
C VAL A 265 -18.92 16.23 -14.30
N ASP A 266 -19.87 17.17 -14.31
CA ASP A 266 -19.90 18.21 -15.34
C ASP A 266 -18.77 19.23 -15.10
N LEU A 267 -17.72 19.14 -15.91
CA LEU A 267 -16.55 20.01 -15.87
C LEU A 267 -16.75 21.33 -16.62
N ASN A 268 -17.92 21.58 -17.21
CA ASN A 268 -18.25 22.88 -17.78
C ASN A 268 -18.82 23.84 -16.73
N SER A 269 -19.26 23.32 -15.58
CA SER A 269 -19.76 24.13 -14.48
C SER A 269 -18.60 24.81 -13.75
N SER A 270 -18.58 26.16 -13.76
CA SER A 270 -17.62 26.96 -13.00
C SER A 270 -17.58 26.59 -11.51
N ARG A 271 -18.73 26.18 -10.94
CA ARG A 271 -18.80 25.73 -9.54
C ARG A 271 -17.99 24.46 -9.31
N ASN A 272 -18.14 23.47 -10.19
CA ASN A 272 -17.43 22.20 -10.06
C ASN A 272 -15.93 22.37 -10.31
N LEU A 273 -15.56 23.22 -11.28
CA LEU A 273 -14.16 23.59 -11.54
C LEU A 273 -13.52 24.30 -10.33
N LEU A 274 -14.24 25.23 -9.69
CA LEU A 274 -13.76 25.92 -8.49
C LEU A 274 -13.52 24.92 -7.34
N VAL A 275 -14.49 24.06 -7.04
CA VAL A 275 -14.37 23.06 -5.97
C VAL A 275 -13.17 22.15 -6.23
N MET A 276 -13.05 21.62 -7.45
CA MET A 276 -11.94 20.76 -7.84
C MET A 276 -10.58 21.48 -7.70
N GLY A 277 -10.43 22.62 -8.38
CA GLY A 277 -9.17 23.35 -8.45
C GLY A 277 -8.72 23.83 -7.07
N PHE A 278 -9.65 24.37 -6.27
CA PHE A 278 -9.37 24.82 -4.92
C PHE A 278 -8.96 23.66 -4.00
N SER A 279 -9.68 22.53 -4.03
CA SER A 279 -9.36 21.36 -3.20
C SER A 279 -7.98 20.78 -3.54
N ILE A 280 -7.64 20.65 -4.83
CA ILE A 280 -6.31 20.16 -5.25
C ILE A 280 -5.22 21.16 -4.84
N PHE A 281 -5.42 22.44 -5.12
CA PHE A 281 -4.43 23.47 -4.80
C PHE A 281 -4.18 23.56 -3.29
N MET A 282 -5.23 23.66 -2.47
CA MET A 282 -5.09 23.72 -1.02
C MET A 282 -4.53 22.42 -0.43
N GLY A 283 -4.89 21.26 -0.98
CA GLY A 283 -4.36 19.97 -0.56
C GLY A 283 -2.83 19.88 -0.69
N VAL A 284 -2.23 20.56 -1.66
CA VAL A 284 -0.77 20.59 -1.87
C VAL A 284 -0.11 21.82 -1.23
N ALA A 285 -0.71 23.00 -1.36
CA ALA A 285 -0.11 24.27 -0.97
C ALA A 285 -0.16 24.51 0.54
N LEU A 286 -1.28 24.18 1.20
CA LEU A 286 -1.46 24.46 2.63
C LEU A 286 -0.46 23.71 3.51
N PRO A 287 -0.22 22.38 3.33
CA PRO A 287 0.78 21.68 4.12
C PRO A 287 2.19 22.26 3.96
N GLU A 288 2.57 22.65 2.74
CA GLU A 288 3.88 23.23 2.47
C GLU A 288 4.04 24.63 3.07
N TRP A 289 2.98 25.44 3.03
CA TRP A 289 2.95 26.74 3.70
C TRP A 289 3.07 26.60 5.23
N VAL A 290 2.31 25.70 5.85
CA VAL A 290 2.39 25.43 7.30
C VAL A 290 3.78 24.91 7.67
N ARG A 291 4.38 24.04 6.86
CA ARG A 291 5.74 23.51 7.07
C ARG A 291 6.80 24.61 7.09
N LYS A 292 6.65 25.65 6.26
CA LYS A 292 7.56 26.81 6.22
C LYS A 292 7.29 27.81 7.35
N ASN A 293 6.07 27.89 7.85
CA ASN A 293 5.62 28.88 8.85
C ASN A 293 5.27 28.23 10.19
N LYS A 294 6.17 27.41 10.75
CA LYS A 294 5.95 26.65 12.00
C LYS A 294 5.84 27.51 13.27
N THR A 295 6.10 28.81 13.17
CA THR A 295 6.20 29.75 14.29
C THR A 295 5.00 30.69 14.40
N VAL A 296 3.96 30.50 13.58
CA VAL A 296 2.68 31.21 13.67
C VAL A 296 1.68 30.37 14.46
#